data_AF-A0A0R3UDH4-F1
#
_entry.id   AF-A0A0R3UDH4-F1
#
_cell.length_a   1.000
_cell.length_b   1.000
_cell.length_c   1.000
_cell.angle_alpha   90.00
_cell.angle_beta   90.00
_cell.angle_gamma   90.00
#
_symmetry.space_group_name_H-M   'P 1'
#
loop_
_entity.id
_entity.type
_entity.pdbx_description
1 polymer ?
#
loop_
_entity_poly.entity_id
_entity_poly.type
_entity_poly.pdbx_seq_one_letter_code
_entity_poly.pdbx_strand_id
1 'polypeptide(L)' 'MSYQSNTGSYGGQGQKAVVKNADMSDEMQQDAVEIASDAMQSQTIEKDIAAAIKKKFDSKYGPTWHCIVGRNFGR' A
#
# COMPACT_ATOMS: atom_id res chain seq x y z
N MET A 1 14.79 8.38 19.09
CA MET A 1 14.55 7.72 17.80
C MET A 1 13.72 8.66 16.94
N SER A 2 14.37 9.42 16.06
CA SER A 2 13.71 10.33 15.13
C SER A 2 13.14 9.53 13.97
N TYR A 3 11.83 9.37 13.91
CA TYR A 3 11.15 8.92 12.71
C TYR A 3 11.29 10.03 11.67
N GLN A 4 12.16 9.87 10.68
CA GLN A 4 12.19 10.77 9.54
C GLN A 4 10.90 10.53 8.74
N SER A 5 9.99 11.50 8.80
CA SER A 5 8.81 11.54 7.96
C SER A 5 9.22 11.89 6.54
N ASN A 6 9.47 10.89 5.70
CA ASN A 6 9.62 11.07 4.27
C ASN A 6 8.22 11.26 3.66
N THR A 7 7.72 12.49 3.62
CA THR A 7 6.47 12.80 2.92
C THR A 7 6.72 12.87 1.42
N GLY A 8 7.05 11.74 0.80
CA GLY A 8 7.02 11.60 -0.66
C GLY A 8 5.55 11.70 -1.13
N SER A 9 5.27 12.61 -2.05
CA SER A 9 3.96 12.68 -2.70
C SER A 9 3.96 11.67 -3.84
N TYR A 10 3.35 10.51 -3.62
CA TYR A 10 3.26 9.45 -4.61
C TYR A 10 1.87 9.48 -5.27
N GLY A 11 1.80 9.89 -6.55
CA GLY A 11 0.57 9.77 -7.34
C GLY A 11 0.41 10.78 -8.50
N GLY A 12 0.16 10.23 -9.70
CA GLY A 12 -0.58 10.90 -10.76
C GLY A 12 -2.05 11.13 -10.37
N GLN A 13 -2.78 11.90 -11.17
CA GLN A 13 -4.07 12.53 -10.82
C GLN A 13 -5.16 11.55 -10.33
N GLY A 14 -5.21 11.31 -9.01
CA GLY A 14 -6.24 10.53 -8.31
C GLY A 14 -5.72 10.13 -6.92
N GLN A 15 -6.48 10.46 -5.86
CA GLN A 15 -6.21 10.19 -4.42
C GLN A 15 -4.73 10.14 -3.99
N LYS A 16 -4.26 11.23 -3.35
CA LYS A 16 -2.88 11.34 -2.87
C LYS A 16 -2.55 10.26 -1.83
N ALA A 17 -1.59 9.39 -2.15
CA ALA A 17 -1.02 8.47 -1.17
C ALA A 17 -0.13 9.22 -0.18
N VAL A 18 -0.28 8.91 1.11
CA VAL A 18 0.54 9.46 2.20
C VAL A 18 1.13 8.31 2.98
N VAL A 19 2.42 8.04 2.79
CA VAL A 19 3.14 7.02 3.55
C VAL A 19 3.45 7.55 4.94
N LYS A 20 2.99 6.84 5.97
CA LYS A 20 3.21 7.22 7.38
C LYS A 20 4.50 6.64 7.94
N ASN A 21 4.81 5.41 7.58
CA ASN A 21 6.03 4.72 7.96
C ASN A 21 6.32 3.63 6.91
N ALA A 22 7.58 3.37 6.64
CA ALA A 22 8.04 2.34 5.73
C ALA A 22 9.42 1.86 6.16
N ASP A 23 9.61 0.55 6.17
CA ASP A 23 10.92 -0.11 6.32
C ASP A 23 11.12 -1.03 5.11
N MET A 24 11.26 -0.40 3.94
CA MET A 24 11.44 -1.04 2.64
C MET A 24 12.16 -0.07 1.70
N SER A 25 12.75 -0.58 0.62
CA SER A 25 13.38 0.25 -0.41
C SER A 25 12.37 1.20 -1.07
N ASP A 26 12.82 2.37 -1.53
CA ASP A 26 11.97 3.34 -2.22
C ASP A 26 11.24 2.76 -3.45
N GLU A 27 11.89 1.85 -4.19
CA GLU A 27 11.29 1.15 -5.33
C GLU A 27 10.10 0.28 -4.91
N MET A 28 10.29 -0.54 -3.88
CA MET A 28 9.21 -1.37 -3.30
C MET A 28 8.09 -0.51 -2.69
N GLN A 29 8.42 0.62 -2.09
CA GLN A 29 7.42 1.56 -1.56
C GLN A 29 6.59 2.18 -2.69
N GLN A 30 7.23 2.56 -3.79
CA GLN A 30 6.54 3.06 -4.99
C GLN A 30 5.60 2.00 -5.56
N ASP A 31 6.11 0.77 -5.72
CA ASP A 31 5.32 -0.38 -6.15
C ASP A 31 4.11 -0.62 -5.23
N ALA A 32 4.28 -0.48 -3.91
CA ALA A 32 3.19 -0.62 -2.95
C ALA A 32 2.07 0.39 -3.20
N VAL A 33 2.43 1.66 -3.44
CA VAL A 33 1.46 2.72 -3.70
C VAL A 33 0.71 2.48 -5.01
N GLU A 34 1.42 2.11 -6.08
CA GLU A 34 0.81 1.85 -7.39
C GLU A 34 -0.14 0.64 -7.33
N ILE A 35 0.32 -0.46 -6.72
CA ILE A 35 -0.49 -1.67 -6.55
C ILE A 35 -1.75 -1.38 -5.73
N ALA A 36 -1.64 -0.58 -4.66
CA ALA A 36 -2.78 -0.20 -3.84
C ALA A 36 -3.75 0.72 -4.60
N SER A 37 -3.24 1.71 -5.33
CA SER A 37 -4.04 2.61 -6.17
C SER A 37 -4.86 1.83 -7.20
N ASP A 38 -4.21 0.90 -7.93
CA ASP A 38 -4.90 0.04 -8.91
C ASP A 38 -5.99 -0.83 -8.26
N ALA A 39 -5.68 -1.41 -7.10
CA ALA A 39 -6.63 -2.25 -6.37
C ALA A 39 -7.84 -1.44 -5.90
N MET A 40 -7.63 -0.21 -5.43
CA MET A 40 -8.70 0.70 -4.99
C MET A 40 -9.55 1.23 -6.16
N GLN A 41 -9.01 1.31 -7.37
CA GLN A 41 -9.77 1.68 -8.56
C GLN A 41 -10.64 0.53 -9.08
N SER A 42 -10.18 -0.70 -8.93
CA SER A 42 -10.83 -1.89 -9.47
C SER A 42 -11.79 -2.59 -8.50
N GLN A 43 -11.63 -2.40 -7.20
CA GLN A 43 -12.41 -3.10 -6.16
C GLN A 43 -12.99 -2.09 -5.16
N THR A 44 -14.21 -2.35 -4.69
CA THR A 44 -14.90 -1.49 -3.70
C THR A 44 -14.91 -2.10 -2.29
N ILE A 45 -14.75 -3.41 -2.19
CA ILE A 45 -14.78 -4.15 -0.92
C ILE A 45 -13.36 -4.24 -0.35
N GLU A 46 -13.17 -3.77 0.88
CA GLU A 46 -11.86 -3.69 1.55
C GLU A 46 -11.12 -5.03 1.59
N LYS A 47 -11.86 -6.12 1.85
CA LYS A 47 -11.34 -7.50 1.83
C LYS A 47 -10.73 -7.86 0.48
N ASP A 48 -11.39 -7.47 -0.62
CA ASP A 48 -10.96 -7.83 -1.97
C ASP A 48 -9.77 -6.97 -2.40
N ILE A 49 -9.74 -5.69 -2.00
CA ILE A 49 -8.56 -4.82 -2.15
C ILE A 49 -7.35 -5.45 -1.43
N ALA A 50 -7.50 -5.84 -0.17
CA ALA A 50 -6.42 -6.45 0.60
C ALA A 50 -5.92 -7.77 -0.03
N ALA A 51 -6.84 -8.61 -0.52
CA ALA A 51 -6.50 -9.85 -1.21
C ALA A 51 -5.75 -9.60 -2.54
N ALA A 52 -6.16 -8.58 -3.30
CA ALA A 52 -5.52 -8.20 -4.56
C ALA A 52 -4.08 -7.69 -4.32
N ILE A 53 -3.88 -6.82 -3.33
CA ILE A 53 -2.56 -6.31 -2.96
C ILE A 53 -1.67 -7.47 -2.48
N LYS A 54 -2.16 -8.30 -1.56
CA LYS A 54 -1.44 -9.50 -1.08
C LYS A 54 -0.99 -10.39 -2.23
N LYS A 55 -1.90 -10.72 -3.15
CA LYS A 55 -1.59 -11.61 -4.28
C LYS A 55 -0.51 -11.03 -5.20
N LYS A 56 -0.57 -9.72 -5.49
CA LYS A 56 0.44 -9.04 -6.30
C LYS A 56 1.80 -9.04 -5.61
N PHE A 57 1.85 -8.76 -4.30
CA PHE A 57 3.07 -8.76 -3.51
C PHE A 57 3.69 -10.15 -3.35
N ASP A 58 2.89 -11.17 -3.01
CA ASP A 58 3.35 -12.56 -2.93
C ASP A 58 3.97 -13.02 -4.26
N SER A 59 3.38 -12.61 -5.38
CA SER A 59 3.88 -12.98 -6.71
C SER A 59 5.17 -12.26 -7.11
N LYS A 60 5.35 -11.00 -6.68
CA LYS A 60 6.50 -10.16 -7.07
C LYS A 60 7.71 -10.34 -6.15
N TYR A 61 7.48 -10.46 -4.85
CA TYR A 61 8.54 -10.49 -3.84
C TYR A 61 8.62 -11.81 -3.06
N GLY A 62 7.74 -12.77 -3.39
CA GLY A 62 7.66 -14.05 -2.71
C GLY A 62 6.73 -14.02 -1.48
N PRO A 63 6.14 -15.16 -1.10
CA PRO A 63 5.28 -15.26 0.07
C PRO A 63 6.10 -15.25 1.39
N THR A 64 5.53 -14.87 2.53
CA THR A 64 4.11 -14.55 2.75
C THR A 64 3.91 -13.08 3.12
N TRP A 65 3.02 -12.40 2.40
CA TRP A 65 2.59 -11.04 2.71
C TRP A 65 1.28 -11.02 3.48
N HIS A 66 1.18 -10.07 4.41
CA HIS A 66 -0.04 -9.77 5.14
C HIS A 66 -0.50 -8.36 4.75
N CYS A 67 -1.75 -8.21 4.35
CA CYS A 67 -2.32 -6.93 3.93
C CYS A 67 -3.59 -6.64 4.71
N ILE A 68 -3.73 -5.40 5.18
CA ILE A 68 -4.88 -4.91 5.93
C ILE A 68 -5.35 -3.61 5.26
N VAL A 69 -6.63 -3.53 4.94
CA VAL A 69 -7.27 -2.37 4.29
C VAL A 69 -8.55 -2.04 5.03
N GLY A 70 -8.78 -0.76 5.31
CA GLY A 70 -9.91 -0.32 6.11
C GLY A 70 -9.84 1.15 6.50
N ARG A 71 -10.98 1.71 6.88
CA ARG A 71 -11.10 3.14 7.23
C ARG A 71 -10.87 3.42 8.71
N ASN A 72 -11.10 2.45 9.60
CA ASN A 72 -10.97 2.59 11.05
C ASN A 72 -10.33 1.34 11.66
N PHE A 73 -9.26 1.51 12.43
CA PHE A 73 -8.53 0.41 13.10
C PHE A 73 -8.11 0.82 14.53
N GLY A 74 -8.07 -0.16 15.45
CA GLY A 74 -7.48 -0.01 16.79
C GLY A 74 -8.32 0.79 17.78
N ARG A 75 -9.42 0.21 18.27
CA ARG A 75 -10.16 0.75 19.42
C ARG A 75 -9.61 0.19 20.73
#